data_AF-A0A8J8BXX7-F1
#
_entry.id   AF-A0A8J8BXX7-F1
#
_cell.length_a   1.000
_cell.length_b   1.000
_cell.length_c   1.000
_cell.angle_alpha   90.00
_cell.angle_beta   90.00
_cell.angle_gamma   90.00
#
_symmetry.space_group_name_H-M   'P 1'
#
loop_
_entity.id
_entity.type
_entity.pdbx_description
1 polymer ?
#
loop_
_entity_poly.entity_id
_entity_poly.type
_entity_poly.pdbx_seq_one_letter_code
_entity_poly.pdbx_strand_id
1 'polypeptide(L)' 'MSTTIEIRKETQERLKHFGHKGESYDDIIERLMNYSEELDVEELIEARWKKLQKEKEKYIPLDEV' A
#
# COMPACT_ATOMS: atom_id res chain seq x y z
N MET A 1 -21.95 11.62 -10.94
CA MET A 1 -21.59 12.96 -10.41
C MET A 1 -20.10 12.93 -10.10
N SER A 2 -19.34 13.91 -10.58
CA SER A 2 -17.91 14.04 -10.27
C SER A 2 -17.75 15.00 -9.09
N THR A 3 -17.12 14.54 -8.01
CA THR A 3 -16.75 15.39 -6.87
C THR A 3 -15.28 15.72 -6.98
N THR A 4 -14.93 17.01 -6.91
CA THR A 4 -13.52 17.44 -6.97
C THR A 4 -12.84 17.21 -5.63
N ILE A 5 -11.73 16.49 -5.64
CA ILE A 5 -10.86 16.34 -4.47
C ILE A 5 -9.68 17.28 -4.65
N GLU A 6 -9.49 18.20 -3.71
CA GLU A 6 -8.31 19.06 -3.70
C GLU A 6 -7.09 18.30 -3.20
N ILE A 7 -6.01 18.33 -3.97
CA ILE A 7 -4.73 17.71 -3.62
C ILE A 7 -3.58 18.69 -3.82
N ARG A 8 -2.51 18.51 -3.04
CA ARG A 8 -1.29 19.30 -3.20
C ARG A 8 -0.64 19.01 -4.55
N LYS A 9 0.03 20.01 -5.13
CA LYS A 9 0.78 19.84 -6.39
C LYS A 9 1.80 18.70 -6.33
N GLU A 10 2.51 18.58 -5.21
CA GLU A 10 3.48 17.49 -4.98
C GLU A 10 2.80 16.12 -5.03
N THR A 11 1.62 15.97 -4.41
CA THR A 11 0.83 14.73 -4.48
C THR A 11 0.41 14.42 -5.91
N GLN A 12 -0.01 15.44 -6.67
CA GLN A 12 -0.37 15.29 -8.09
C GLN A 12 0.83 14.83 -8.94
N GLU A 13 2.02 15.39 -8.70
CA GLU A 13 3.24 14.98 -9.40
C GLU A 13 3.61 13.52 -9.08
N ARG A 14 3.50 13.12 -7.81
CA ARG A 14 3.72 11.73 -7.41
C ARG A 14 2.71 10.79 -8.05
N LEU A 15 1.43 11.17 -8.13
CA LEU A 15 0.39 10.35 -8.79
C LEU A 15 0.73 10.05 -10.25
N LYS A 16 1.33 11.00 -10.99
CA LYS A 16 1.78 10.76 -12.37
C LYS A 16 2.82 9.65 -12.49
N HIS A 17 3.60 9.39 -11.44
CA HIS A 17 4.62 8.34 -11.46
C HIS A 17 4.02 6.94 -11.29
N PHE A 18 2.80 6.86 -10.73
CA PHE A 18 2.07 5.60 -10.59
C PHE A 18 1.26 5.24 -11.83
N GLY A 19 0.97 6.22 -12.70
CA GLY A 19 0.16 6.05 -13.89
C GLY A 19 0.89 5.43 -15.07
N HIS A 20 0.18 4.59 -15.83
CA HIS A 20 0.62 4.08 -17.11
C HIS A 20 0.19 5.00 -18.27
N LYS A 21 0.78 4.82 -19.45
CA LYS A 21 0.46 5.65 -20.62
C LYS A 21 -1.03 5.53 -20.98
N GLY A 22 -1.77 6.63 -20.81
CA GLY A 22 -3.20 6.71 -21.14
C GLY A 22 -4.14 6.55 -19.95
N GLU A 23 -3.64 6.31 -18.73
CA GLU A 23 -4.46 6.30 -17.52
C GLU A 23 -4.82 7.73 -17.07
N SER A 24 -6.05 7.91 -16.60
CA SER A 24 -6.49 9.11 -15.90
C SER A 24 -6.14 9.06 -14.40
N TYR A 25 -6.29 10.19 -13.69
CA TYR A 25 -6.09 10.18 -12.24
C TYR A 25 -7.10 9.31 -11.50
N ASP A 26 -8.34 9.25 -11.98
CA ASP A 26 -9.36 8.38 -11.40
C ASP A 26 -8.97 6.90 -11.55
N ASP A 27 -8.48 6.48 -12.72
CA ASP A 27 -8.02 5.09 -12.95
C ASP A 27 -6.87 4.72 -12.00
N ILE A 28 -5.92 5.64 -11.81
CA ILE A 28 -4.78 5.43 -10.90
C ILE A 28 -5.27 5.28 -9.47
N ILE A 29 -6.17 6.17 -9.02
CA ILE A 29 -6.69 6.17 -7.65
C ILE A 29 -7.55 4.92 -7.42
N GLU A 30 -8.41 4.55 -8.35
CA GLU A 30 -9.23 3.34 -8.27
C GLU A 30 -8.37 2.08 -8.18
N ARG A 31 -7.32 1.96 -9.00
CA ARG A 31 -6.36 0.86 -8.90
C ARG A 31 -5.65 0.80 -7.55
N LEU A 32 -5.26 1.96 -7.01
CA LEU A 32 -4.61 2.03 -5.69
C LEU A 32 -5.58 1.68 -4.55
N MET A 33 -6.84 2.10 -4.65
CA MET A 33 -7.89 1.74 -3.69
C MET A 33 -8.19 0.25 -3.75
N ASN A 34 -8.40 -0.32 -4.94
CA ASN A 34 -8.60 -1.76 -5.12
C ASN A 34 -7.43 -2.56 -4.58
N TYR A 35 -6.18 -2.15 -4.86
CA TYR A 35 -5.01 -2.81 -4.27
C TYR A 35 -5.01 -2.74 -2.75
N SER A 36 -5.45 -1.62 -2.17
CA SER A 36 -5.51 -1.43 -0.72
C SER A 36 -6.66 -2.19 -0.05
N GLU A 37 -7.74 -2.47 -0.79
CA GLU A 37 -8.91 -3.24 -0.34
C GLU A 37 -8.72 -4.75 -0.57
N GLU A 38 -8.11 -5.16 -1.68
CA GLU A 38 -7.81 -6.56 -2.03
C GLU A 38 -6.65 -7.12 -1.23
N LEU A 39 -5.65 -6.28 -0.92
CA LEU A 39 -4.81 -6.58 0.21
C LEU A 39 -5.69 -6.40 1.43
N ASP A 40 -6.20 -7.49 1.98
CA ASP A 40 -6.57 -7.53 3.39
C ASP A 40 -5.26 -7.35 4.17
N VAL A 41 -4.75 -6.11 4.19
CA VAL A 41 -3.45 -5.73 4.73
C VAL A 41 -3.40 -6.16 6.19
N GLU A 42 -4.55 -6.09 6.86
CA GLU A 42 -4.72 -6.57 8.22
C GLU A 42 -4.54 -8.09 8.30
N GLU A 43 -5.22 -8.88 7.47
CA GLU A 43 -5.03 -10.34 7.42
C GLU A 43 -3.60 -10.74 7.01
N LEU A 44 -2.99 -10.03 6.05
CA LEU A 44 -1.62 -10.28 5.60
C LEU A 44 -0.59 -9.96 6.70
N ILE A 45 -0.76 -8.82 7.39
CA ILE A 45 0.09 -8.43 8.52
C ILE A 45 -0.09 -9.43 9.65
N GLU A 46 -1.32 -9.83 9.96
CA GLU A 46 -1.60 -10.80 11.01
C GLU A 46 -1.01 -12.18 10.69
N ALA A 47 -1.12 -12.64 9.45
CA ALA A 47 -0.53 -13.90 8.99
C ALA A 47 1.00 -13.87 9.08
N ARG A 48 1.64 -12.76 8.64
CA ARG A 48 3.09 -12.57 8.78
C ARG A 48 3.51 -12.51 10.24
N TRP A 49 2.76 -11.81 11.08
CA TRP A 49 3.02 -11.72 12.51
C TRP A 49 2.93 -13.08 13.21
N LYS A 50 1.86 -13.85 12.96
CA LYS A 50 1.69 -15.22 13.47
C LYS A 50 2.85 -16.13 13.06
N LYS A 51 3.31 -16.03 11.81
CA LYS A 51 4.47 -16.78 11.32
C LYS A 51 5.75 -16.38 12.06
N LEU A 52 6.01 -15.09 12.23
CA LEU A 52 7.18 -14.59 12.97
C LEU A 52 7.18 -15.06 14.43
N GLN A 53 6.03 -15.06 15.11
CA GLN A 53 5.91 -15.58 16.47
C GLN A 53 6.18 -17.09 16.55
N LYS A 54 5.69 -17.88 15.58
CA LYS A 54 5.93 -19.33 15.53
C LYS A 54 7.40 -19.68 15.29
N GLU A 55 8.08 -18.85 14.51
CA GLU A 55 9.48 -19.08 14.12
C GLU A 55 10.45 -18.25 14.98
N LYS A 56 10.00 -17.65 16.08
CA LYS A 56 10.77 -16.71 16.91
C LYS A 56 12.15 -17.25 17.34
N GLU A 57 12.25 -18.56 17.59
CA GLU A 57 13.50 -19.23 17.98
C GLU A 57 14.55 -19.29 16.86
N LYS A 58 14.16 -19.05 15.60
CA LYS A 58 15.06 -19.05 14.43
C LYS A 58 15.67 -17.68 14.14
N TYR A 59 15.25 -16.64 14.88
CA TYR A 59 15.68 -15.26 14.65
C TYR A 59 16.43 -14.74 15.87
N ILE A 60 17.52 -14.01 15.63
CA ILE A 60 18.23 -13.25 16.68
C ILE A 60 17.58 -11.86 16.84
N PRO A 61 17.44 -11.35 18.07
CA PRO A 61 17.00 -9.99 18.30
C PRO A 61 17.93 -8.97 17.62
N LEU A 62 17.34 -7.90 17.08
CA LEU A 62 18.09 -6.82 16.42
C LEU A 62 19.08 -6.11 17.37
N ASP A 63 18.81 -6.12 18.67
CA ASP A 63 19.69 -5.54 19.70
C ASP A 63 20.95 -6.39 19.96
N GLU A 64 21.01 -7.61 19.40
CA GLU A 64 22.17 -8.51 19.47
C GLU A 64 23.04 -8.46 18.20
N VAL A 65 22.76 -7.52 17.27
CA VAL A 65 23.47 -7.31 16.00
C VAL A 65 24.27 -6.01 16.01
#